data_AF-A0A954TTM5-F1
#
_entry.id   AF-A0A954TTM5-F1
#
_cell.length_a   1.000
_cell.length_b   1.000
_cell.length_c   1.000
_cell.angle_alpha   90.00
_cell.angle_beta   90.00
_cell.angle_gamma   90.00
#
_symmetry.space_group_name_H-M   'P 1'
#
loop_
_entity.id
_entity.type
_entity.pdbx_description
1 polymer ?
#
loop_
_entity_poly.entity_id
_entity_poly.type
_entity_poly.pdbx_seq_one_letter_code
_entity_poly.pdbx_strand_id
1 'polypeptide(L)'
;MNKRVDHNAVPKTHPATREMLPDDPMEMHGVEVPGDTELMVRLLVEEYARMGFGSGQIMQLAADPNYTGFHGLLRLYGEEELRRRIGEILARCGVMRVRAVDADPVQVDPVSEQLVQITLPK
;
A
#
# COMPACT_ATOMS: atom_id res chain seq x y z
N MET A 1 31.78 -23.07 -15.03
CA MET A 1 30.35 -23.16 -14.66
C MET A 1 29.55 -22.53 -15.81
N ASN A 2 29.08 -23.33 -16.76
CA ASN A 2 28.40 -22.82 -17.96
C ASN A 2 27.00 -22.31 -17.59
N LYS A 3 26.75 -21.01 -17.81
CA LYS A 3 25.39 -20.45 -17.81
C LYS A 3 24.63 -21.10 -18.96
N ARG A 4 23.59 -21.88 -18.65
CA ARG A 4 22.57 -22.25 -19.64
C ARG A 4 21.92 -20.94 -20.10
N VAL A 5 22.17 -20.57 -21.35
CA VAL A 5 21.46 -19.47 -22.00
C VAL A 5 20.14 -20.05 -22.44
N ASP A 6 19.05 -19.71 -21.75
CA ASP A 6 17.70 -20.03 -22.21
C ASP A 6 17.48 -19.31 -23.54
N HIS A 7 17.46 -20.07 -24.64
CA HIS A 7 17.27 -19.57 -26.01
C HIS A 7 15.82 -19.09 -26.28
N ASN A 8 14.99 -19.02 -25.24
CA ASN A 8 13.57 -18.67 -25.34
C ASN A 8 13.18 -17.46 -24.48
N ALA A 9 14.16 -16.67 -24.03
CA ALA A 9 13.89 -15.43 -23.31
C ALA A 9 13.34 -14.37 -24.28
N VAL A 10 12.02 -14.23 -24.30
CA VAL A 10 11.35 -13.07 -24.90
C VAL A 10 12.03 -11.80 -24.37
N PRO A 11 12.41 -10.84 -25.22
CA PRO A 11 12.96 -9.58 -24.77
C PRO A 11 12.03 -8.99 -23.71
N LYS A 12 12.57 -8.68 -22.52
CA LYS A 12 11.79 -8.08 -21.43
C LYS A 12 11.45 -6.64 -21.79
N THR A 13 10.45 -6.46 -22.65
CA THR A 13 9.89 -5.14 -22.96
C THR A 13 9.13 -4.64 -21.73
N HIS A 14 9.32 -3.37 -21.39
CA HIS A 14 8.67 -2.79 -20.22
C HIS A 14 7.13 -2.86 -20.38
N PRO A 15 6.35 -3.27 -19.36
CA PRO A 15 4.90 -3.46 -19.49
C PRO A 15 4.15 -2.20 -19.95
N ALA A 16 4.63 -1.01 -19.56
CA ALA A 16 4.02 0.25 -19.98
C ALA A 16 4.24 0.62 -21.46
N THR A 17 5.19 -0.02 -22.15
CA THR A 17 5.56 0.32 -23.54
C THR A 17 5.28 -0.80 -24.53
N ARG A 18 4.81 -1.96 -24.06
CA ARG A 18 4.39 -3.04 -24.95
C ARG A 18 2.94 -2.85 -25.37
N GLU A 19 2.58 -3.33 -26.55
CA GLU A 19 1.19 -3.40 -26.98
C GLU A 19 0.38 -4.28 -26.02
N MET A 20 -0.83 -3.84 -25.69
CA MET A 20 -1.78 -4.63 -24.93
C MET A 20 -2.50 -5.58 -25.89
N LEU A 21 -2.33 -6.88 -25.68
CA LEU A 21 -2.91 -7.93 -26.51
C LEU A 21 -4.23 -8.41 -25.89
N PRO A 22 -5.19 -8.92 -26.70
CA PRO A 22 -6.45 -9.47 -26.18
C PRO A 22 -6.28 -10.59 -25.16
N ASP A 23 -5.18 -11.35 -25.26
CA ASP A 23 -4.87 -12.47 -24.38
C ASP A 23 -4.05 -12.07 -23.14
N ASP A 24 -3.82 -10.76 -22.93
CA ASP A 24 -3.16 -10.30 -21.72
C ASP A 24 -4.01 -10.61 -20.48
N PRO A 25 -3.41 -11.19 -19.43
CA PRO A 25 -4.15 -11.50 -18.22
C PRO A 25 -4.61 -10.20 -17.56
N MET A 26 -5.93 -10.10 -17.35
CA MET A 26 -6.55 -9.06 -16.53
C MET A 26 -6.53 -9.43 -15.03
N GLU A 27 -5.98 -10.58 -14.69
CA GLU A 27 -5.82 -11.07 -13.33
C GLU A 27 -4.46 -10.69 -12.76
N MET A 28 -4.47 -10.18 -11.53
CA MET A 28 -3.25 -9.90 -10.78
C MET A 28 -2.85 -11.16 -10.03
N HIS A 29 -1.68 -11.72 -10.38
CA HIS A 29 -1.11 -12.87 -9.66
C HIS A 29 -0.01 -12.42 -8.72
N GLY A 30 -0.23 -12.60 -7.42
CA GLY A 30 0.84 -12.51 -6.42
C GLY A 30 1.72 -13.75 -6.47
N VAL A 31 3.04 -13.57 -6.38
CA VAL A 31 4.00 -14.68 -6.25
C VAL A 31 4.86 -14.47 -5.01
N GLU A 32 5.11 -15.55 -4.28
CA GLU A 32 6.02 -15.54 -3.14
C GLU A 32 7.48 -15.48 -3.64
N VAL A 33 8.28 -14.60 -3.04
CA VAL A 33 9.72 -14.48 -3.33
C VAL A 33 10.51 -14.53 -2.02
N PRO A 34 11.76 -15.03 -2.03
CA PRO A 34 12.59 -15.03 -0.83
C PRO A 34 12.80 -13.61 -0.29
N GLY A 35 12.65 -13.43 1.03
CA GLY A 35 12.80 -12.14 1.67
C GLY A 35 12.74 -12.20 3.21
N ASP A 36 12.85 -11.04 3.83
CA ASP A 36 12.72 -10.88 5.28
C ASP A 36 11.24 -10.83 5.68
N THR A 37 10.76 -11.91 6.29
CA THR A 37 9.36 -12.07 6.68
C THR A 37 9.00 -11.26 7.91
N GLU A 38 9.98 -10.97 8.79
CA GLU A 38 9.76 -10.11 9.96
C GLU A 38 9.59 -8.65 9.53
N LEU A 39 10.40 -8.21 8.57
CA LEU A 39 10.21 -6.91 7.94
C LEU A 39 8.86 -6.85 7.20
N MET A 40 8.50 -7.90 6.47
CA MET A 40 7.24 -7.96 5.71
C MET A 40 6.01 -7.86 6.61
N VAL A 41 5.92 -8.68 7.68
CA VAL A 41 4.78 -8.63 8.59
C VAL A 41 4.68 -7.26 9.28
N ARG A 42 5.82 -6.65 9.65
CA ARG A 42 5.84 -5.33 10.25
C ARG A 42 5.28 -4.27 9.29
N LEU A 43 5.79 -4.21 8.07
CA LEU A 43 5.39 -3.19 7.10
C LEU A 43 3.93 -3.32 6.69
N LEU A 44 3.47 -4.54 6.39
CA LEU A 44 2.07 -4.78 6.02
C LEU A 44 1.12 -4.39 7.17
N VAL A 45 1.41 -4.80 8.41
CA VAL A 45 0.55 -4.45 9.54
C VAL A 45 0.56 -2.95 9.79
N GLU A 46 1.72 -2.28 9.74
CA GLU A 46 1.81 -0.82 9.88
C GLU A 46 0.99 -0.06 8.83
N GLU A 47 0.99 -0.53 7.57
CA GLU A 47 0.23 0.08 6.48
C GLU A 47 -1.28 0.01 6.74
N TYR A 48 -1.80 -1.17 7.07
CA TYR A 48 -3.21 -1.35 7.37
C TYR A 48 -3.64 -0.66 8.66
N ALA A 49 -2.77 -0.63 9.67
CA ALA A 49 -3.01 0.11 10.90
C ALA A 49 -3.23 1.62 10.63
N ARG A 50 -2.46 2.22 9.71
CA ARG A 50 -2.61 3.62 9.30
C ARG A 50 -3.93 3.88 8.57
N MET A 51 -4.50 2.86 7.93
CA MET A 51 -5.84 2.91 7.35
C MET A 51 -6.96 2.64 8.38
N GLY A 52 -6.61 2.41 9.65
CA GLY A 52 -7.57 2.20 10.74
C GLY A 52 -7.98 0.74 10.94
N PHE A 53 -7.28 -0.23 10.33
CA PHE A 53 -7.60 -1.64 10.50
C PHE A 53 -7.11 -2.15 11.86
N GLY A 54 -7.98 -2.90 12.54
CA GLY A 54 -7.64 -3.63 13.76
C GLY A 54 -7.17 -5.07 13.49
N SER A 55 -6.73 -5.75 14.55
CA SER A 55 -6.20 -7.12 14.47
C SER A 55 -7.16 -8.10 13.78
N GLY A 56 -8.46 -8.05 14.11
CA GLY A 56 -9.46 -8.94 13.50
C GLY A 56 -9.61 -8.73 11.99
N GLN A 57 -9.59 -7.49 11.52
CA GLN A 57 -9.69 -7.17 10.08
C GLN A 57 -8.42 -7.62 9.34
N ILE A 58 -7.25 -7.42 9.93
CA ILE A 58 -5.99 -7.90 9.34
C ILE A 58 -5.96 -9.43 9.28
N MET A 59 -6.46 -10.12 10.30
CA MET A 59 -6.59 -11.59 10.28
C MET A 59 -7.54 -12.09 9.19
N GLN A 60 -8.58 -11.32 8.83
CA GLN A 60 -9.46 -11.67 7.70
C GLN A 60 -8.72 -11.60 6.36
N LEU A 61 -7.85 -10.60 6.16
CA LEU A 61 -6.99 -10.55 4.96
C LEU A 61 -6.07 -11.76 4.89
N ALA A 62 -5.53 -12.19 6.03
CA ALA A 62 -4.68 -13.37 6.10
C ALA A 62 -5.41 -14.68 5.77
N ALA A 63 -6.71 -14.75 6.02
CA ALA A 63 -7.52 -15.92 5.69
C ALA A 63 -7.82 -16.04 4.18
N ASP A 64 -7.74 -14.97 3.41
CA ASP A 64 -8.03 -14.97 1.97
C ASP A 64 -6.79 -15.41 1.16
N PRO A 65 -6.84 -16.54 0.43
CA PRO A 65 -5.72 -17.02 -0.39
C PRO A 65 -5.33 -16.07 -1.53
N ASN A 66 -6.23 -15.19 -1.97
CA ASN A 66 -5.93 -14.18 -2.98
C ASN A 66 -5.06 -13.05 -2.41
N TYR A 67 -5.02 -12.89 -1.09
CA TYR A 67 -4.15 -11.97 -0.38
C TYR A 67 -2.80 -12.63 -0.05
N THR A 68 -2.05 -13.00 -1.10
CA THR A 68 -0.84 -13.84 -1.00
C THR A 68 0.17 -13.36 0.06
N GLY A 69 0.32 -12.05 0.25
CA GLY A 69 1.20 -11.49 1.28
C GLY A 69 0.82 -11.92 2.70
N PHE A 70 -0.41 -11.60 3.15
CA PHE A 70 -0.85 -12.00 4.49
C PHE A 70 -1.12 -13.49 4.59
N HIS A 71 -1.64 -14.12 3.53
CA HIS A 71 -1.91 -15.55 3.51
C HIS A 71 -0.63 -16.38 3.61
N GLY A 72 0.44 -15.95 2.93
CA GLY A 72 1.78 -16.53 3.05
C GLY A 72 2.31 -16.42 4.48
N LEU A 73 2.17 -15.26 5.12
CA LEU A 73 2.56 -15.05 6.52
C LEU A 73 1.74 -15.91 7.50
N LEU A 74 0.45 -16.12 7.25
CA LEU A 74 -0.38 -17.03 8.04
C LEU A 74 0.09 -18.47 7.91
N ARG A 75 0.40 -18.94 6.70
CA ARG A 75 0.94 -20.28 6.47
C ARG A 75 2.32 -20.48 7.11
N LEU A 76 3.14 -19.43 7.12
CA LEU A 76 4.49 -19.47 7.69
C LEU A 76 4.50 -19.51 9.21
N TYR A 77 3.75 -18.61 9.86
CA TYR A 77 3.78 -18.45 11.31
C TYR A 77 2.70 -19.23 12.05
N GLY A 78 1.59 -19.56 11.38
CA GLY A 78 0.38 -20.04 12.02
C GLY A 78 -0.46 -18.91 12.63
N GLU A 79 -1.71 -19.24 12.94
CA GLU A 79 -2.72 -18.27 13.34
C GLU A 79 -2.39 -17.54 14.65
N GLU A 80 -1.99 -18.28 15.68
CA GLU A 80 -1.72 -17.73 17.01
C GLU A 80 -0.54 -16.76 17.00
N GLU A 81 0.57 -17.16 16.37
CA GLU A 81 1.79 -16.36 16.31
C GLU A 81 1.60 -15.13 15.43
N LEU A 82 0.92 -15.25 14.29
CA LEU A 82 0.60 -14.09 13.45
C LEU A 82 -0.28 -13.10 14.22
N ARG A 83 -1.33 -13.59 14.90
CA ARG A 83 -2.22 -12.74 15.71
C ARG A 83 -1.44 -12.02 16.82
N ARG A 84 -0.53 -12.72 17.51
CA ARG A 84 0.34 -12.14 18.54
C ARG A 84 1.19 -11.00 17.97
N ARG A 85 1.89 -11.26 16.85
CA ARG A 85 2.74 -10.25 16.17
C ARG A 85 1.95 -9.03 15.72
N ILE A 86 0.77 -9.23 15.14
CA ILE A 86 -0.13 -8.14 14.76
C ILE A 86 -0.47 -7.29 15.98
N GLY A 87 -0.84 -7.91 17.10
CA GLY A 87 -1.15 -7.19 18.34
C GLY A 87 0.02 -6.32 18.84
N GLU A 88 1.24 -6.86 18.81
CA GLU A 88 2.45 -6.14 19.22
C GLU A 88 2.78 -4.94 18.34
N ILE A 89 2.60 -5.09 17.02
CA ILE A 89 2.81 -4.00 16.07
C ILE A 89 1.73 -2.93 16.26
N LEU A 90 0.45 -3.33 16.34
CA LEU A 90 -0.67 -2.40 16.52
C LEU A 90 -0.54 -1.59 17.82
N ALA A 91 -0.05 -2.20 18.91
CA ALA A 91 0.18 -1.49 20.17
C ALA A 91 1.20 -0.34 20.04
N ARG A 92 2.05 -0.36 19.01
CA ARG A 92 3.07 0.65 18.72
C ARG A 92 2.64 1.64 17.64
N CYS A 93 1.57 1.35 16.90
CA CYS A 93 1.06 2.19 15.82
C CYS A 93 -0.01 3.16 16.34
N GLY A 94 0.21 4.45 16.11
CA GLY A 94 -0.87 5.43 16.26
C GLY A 94 -1.91 5.25 15.15
N VAL A 95 -3.19 5.29 15.50
CA VAL A 95 -4.29 5.27 14.53
C VAL A 95 -4.68 6.71 14.19
N MET A 96 -4.57 7.09 12.92
CA MET A 96 -5.07 8.38 12.44
C MET A 96 -6.59 8.32 12.37
N ARG A 97 -7.27 9.21 13.11
CA ARG A 97 -8.72 9.39 13.01
C ARG A 97 -9.01 10.74 12.39
N VAL A 98 -9.74 10.73 11.28
CA VAL A 98 -10.17 11.93 10.57
C VAL A 98 -11.66 12.11 10.81
N ARG A 99 -12.05 13.31 11.24
CA ARG A 99 -13.44 13.76 11.23
C ARG A 99 -13.55 14.88 10.21
N ALA A 100 -14.26 14.64 9.13
CA ALA A 100 -14.67 15.71 8.23
C ALA A 100 -15.73 16.54 8.94
N VAL A 101 -15.53 17.85 8.94
CA VAL A 101 -16.53 18.82 9.40
C VAL A 101 -16.71 19.78 8.25
N ASP A 102 -17.93 19.84 7.73
CA ASP A 102 -18.26 20.88 6.77
C ASP A 102 -18.13 22.21 7.51
N ALA A 103 -17.21 23.06 7.05
CA ALA A 103 -17.20 24.44 7.48
C ALA A 103 -18.43 25.11 6.86
N ASP A 104 -19.18 25.87 7.67
CA ASP A 104 -20.17 26.78 7.11
C ASP A 104 -19.50 27.62 6.01
N PRO A 105 -20.18 27.90 4.89
CA PRO A 105 -19.62 28.75 3.87
C PRO A 105 -19.19 30.06 4.53
N VAL A 106 -17.88 30.33 4.48
CA VAL A 106 -17.34 31.62 4.91
C VAL A 106 -18.10 32.67 4.10
N GLN A 107 -18.83 33.56 4.77
CA GLN A 107 -19.28 34.78 4.12
C GLN A 107 -18.02 35.52 3.72
N VAL A 108 -17.65 35.37 2.45
CA VAL A 108 -16.62 36.18 1.83
C VAL A 108 -17.29 37.53 1.63
N ASP A 109 -17.08 38.44 2.59
CA ASP A 109 -17.36 39.86 2.33
C ASP A 109 -16.66 40.22 1.01
N PRO A 110 -17.30 41.02 0.14
CA PRO A 110 -16.66 41.43 -1.11
C PRO A 110 -15.30 42.03 -0.77
N VAL A 111 -14.25 41.38 -1.26
CA VAL A 111 -12.87 41.84 -1.11
C VAL A 111 -12.86 43.26 -1.66
N SER A 112 -12.63 44.26 -0.80
CA SER A 112 -12.43 45.62 -1.32
C SER A 112 -11.19 45.56 -2.19
N GLU A 113 -11.32 45.82 -3.48
CA GLU A 113 -10.18 45.95 -4.38
C GLU A 113 -9.29 47.08 -3.86
N GLN A 114 -8.25 46.73 -3.11
CA GLN A 114 -7.21 47.67 -2.71
C GLN A 114 -6.12 47.64 -3.77
N LEU A 115 -5.96 48.75 -4.46
CA LEU A 115 -4.88 48.96 -5.41
C LEU A 115 -3.56 49.01 -4.63
N VAL A 116 -2.75 47.95 -4.74
CA VAL A 116 -1.41 47.91 -4.15
C VAL A 116 -0.40 48.35 -5.19
N GLN A 117 0.21 49.52 -5.01
CA GLN A 117 1.33 49.96 -5.83
C GLN A 117 2.62 49.32 -5.31
N ILE A 118 3.20 48.41 -6.09
CA ILE A 118 4.52 47.82 -5.79
C ILE A 118 5.58 48.61 -6.56
N THR A 119 6.47 49.29 -5.83
CA THR A 119 7.60 50.00 -6.41
C THR A 119 8.82 49.08 -6.41
N LEU A 120 9.31 48.71 -7.59
CA LEU A 120 10.55 47.94 -7.72
C LEU A 120 11.77 48.89 -7.65
N PRO A 121 12.78 48.59 -6.82
CA PRO A 121 14.04 49.34 -6.85
C PRO A 121 14.78 49.08 -8.17
N LYS A 122 15.46 50.12 -8.67
CA LYS A 122 16.32 50.04 -9.87
C LYS A 122 17.55 49.17 -9.63
#